data_AF-A0A9E5FWF0-F1
#
_entry.id   AF-A0A9E5FWF0-F1
#
_cell.length_a   1.000
_cell.length_b   1.000
_cell.length_c   1.000
_cell.angle_alpha   90.00
_cell.angle_beta   90.00
_cell.angle_gamma   90.00
#
_symmetry.space_group_name_H-M   'P 1'
#
loop_
_entity.id
_entity.type
_entity.pdbx_description
1 polymer ?
#
loop_
_entity_poly.entity_id
_entity_poly.type
_entity_poly.pdbx_seq_one_letter_code
_entity_poly.pdbx_strand_id
1 'polypeptide(L)'
;EPQLGDCVDGQILVAVGLDFTFTEMLPSHQEMFQSLDQWLTGIRTYSLENRFDTDAVLWNELEDCGYEIGEGEIDDKGKVLKLYDVWVATESLADGLLQVQSRLHHFKNTALEIIPQGLHHIAQSNPEPKAIIELIAKLAEPE
;
A
#
# COMPACT_ATOMS: atom_id res chain seq x y z
N GLU A 1 -2.56 10.07 -23.30
CA GLU A 1 -2.34 10.09 -21.84
C GLU A 1 -0.87 9.75 -21.60
N PRO A 2 -0.29 10.25 -20.50
CA PRO A 2 1.06 9.89 -20.09
C PRO A 2 1.19 8.37 -19.88
N GLN A 3 2.36 7.82 -20.19
CA GLN A 3 2.71 6.42 -19.95
C GLN A 3 3.55 6.28 -18.68
N LEU A 4 3.61 5.07 -18.11
CA LEU A 4 4.49 4.81 -16.98
C LEU A 4 5.94 5.20 -17.32
N GLY A 5 6.54 5.99 -16.43
CA GLY A 5 7.89 6.54 -16.60
C GLY A 5 7.96 7.86 -17.37
N ASP A 6 6.85 8.33 -17.94
CA ASP A 6 6.80 9.67 -18.53
C ASP A 6 7.02 10.73 -17.45
N CYS A 7 7.84 11.73 -17.78
CA CYS A 7 8.06 12.90 -16.96
C CYS A 7 7.21 14.06 -17.49
N VAL A 8 6.28 14.54 -16.68
CA VAL A 8 5.38 15.67 -16.99
C VAL A 8 5.52 16.69 -15.88
N ASP A 9 5.82 17.95 -16.23
CA ASP A 9 5.98 19.07 -15.29
C ASP A 9 6.91 18.78 -14.08
N GLY A 10 7.96 17.97 -14.32
CA GLY A 10 8.95 17.61 -13.30
C GLY A 10 8.57 16.38 -12.46
N GLN A 11 7.41 15.76 -12.70
CA GLN A 11 6.94 14.56 -12.01
C GLN A 11 6.97 13.35 -12.93
N ILE A 12 7.22 12.17 -12.37
CA ILE A 12 7.23 10.89 -13.08
C ILE A 12 5.97 10.11 -12.74
N LEU A 13 5.27 9.60 -13.75
CA LEU A 13 4.16 8.66 -13.54
C LEU A 13 4.73 7.29 -13.15
N VAL A 14 4.49 6.84 -11.91
CA VAL A 14 5.09 5.61 -11.39
C VAL A 14 4.12 4.45 -11.28
N ALA A 15 2.82 4.72 -11.18
CA ALA A 15 1.78 3.70 -11.15
C ALA A 15 0.44 4.26 -11.62
N VAL A 16 -0.43 3.36 -12.04
CA VAL A 16 -1.83 3.64 -12.33
C VAL A 16 -2.69 2.56 -11.69
N GLY A 17 -3.91 2.91 -11.31
CA GLY A 17 -4.82 2.01 -10.61
C GLY A 17 -6.29 2.30 -10.88
N LEU A 18 -7.12 1.29 -10.63
CA LEU A 18 -8.57 1.40 -10.69
C LEU A 18 -9.17 1.10 -9.32
N ASP A 19 -10.10 1.95 -8.89
CA ASP A 19 -10.77 1.94 -7.59
C ASP A 19 -9.78 1.87 -6.41
N PHE A 20 -9.38 0.68 -5.97
CA PHE A 20 -8.49 0.47 -4.82
C PHE A 20 -7.33 -0.48 -5.14
N THR A 21 -6.97 -0.65 -6.41
CA THR A 21 -5.97 -1.63 -6.84
C THR A 21 -5.13 -1.08 -7.98
N PHE A 22 -3.81 -1.34 -7.93
CA PHE A 22 -2.92 -1.03 -9.04
C PHE A 22 -3.21 -1.90 -10.26
N THR A 23 -3.22 -1.28 -11.44
CA THR A 23 -3.31 -1.97 -12.73
C THR A 23 -1.94 -2.06 -13.40
N GLU A 24 -1.13 -1.01 -13.30
CA GLU A 24 0.24 -1.01 -13.82
C GLU A 24 1.17 -0.21 -12.88
N MET A 25 2.44 -0.62 -12.81
CA MET A 25 3.45 0.00 -11.95
C MET A 25 4.80 -0.04 -12.65
N LEU A 26 5.65 0.95 -12.36
CA LEU A 26 7.07 0.88 -12.70
C LEU A 26 7.73 -0.29 -11.95
N PRO A 27 8.65 -1.04 -12.61
CA PRO A 27 9.33 -2.18 -11.97
C PRO A 27 10.03 -1.84 -10.66
N SER A 28 10.53 -0.60 -10.51
CA SER A 28 11.19 -0.12 -9.30
C SER A 28 10.26 0.04 -8.10
N HIS A 29 8.95 0.18 -8.31
CA HIS A 29 7.94 0.40 -7.26
C HIS A 29 7.14 -0.86 -6.95
N GLN A 30 7.09 -1.79 -7.90
CA GLN A 30 6.18 -2.94 -7.89
C GLN A 30 6.22 -3.74 -6.58
N GLU A 31 7.39 -4.14 -6.09
CA GLU A 31 7.50 -4.96 -4.88
C GLU A 31 6.97 -4.24 -3.63
N MET A 32 7.37 -2.98 -3.43
CA MET A 32 6.98 -2.20 -2.26
C MET A 32 5.50 -1.82 -2.30
N PHE A 33 5.00 -1.39 -3.44
CA PHE A 33 3.60 -0.99 -3.60
C PHE A 33 2.65 -2.19 -3.45
N GLN A 34 3.02 -3.35 -4.00
CA GLN A 34 2.26 -4.58 -3.81
C GLN A 34 2.26 -5.02 -2.34
N SER A 35 3.41 -4.93 -1.66
CA SER A 35 3.50 -5.24 -0.23
C SER A 35 2.61 -4.29 0.59
N LEU A 36 2.62 -2.99 0.27
CA LEU A 36 1.79 -1.99 0.94
C LEU A 36 0.30 -2.29 0.74
N ASP A 37 -0.13 -2.52 -0.50
CA ASP A 37 -1.51 -2.90 -0.81
C ASP A 37 -1.94 -4.17 -0.09
N GLN A 38 -1.06 -5.17 0.02
CA GLN A 38 -1.35 -6.38 0.76
C GLN A 38 -1.55 -6.14 2.26
N TRP A 39 -0.72 -5.29 2.89
CA TRP A 39 -0.91 -4.87 4.28
C TRP A 39 -2.25 -4.16 4.46
N LEU A 40 -2.50 -3.11 3.69
CA LEU A 40 -3.70 -2.28 3.84
C LEU A 40 -4.98 -3.07 3.54
N THR A 41 -4.96 -3.92 2.51
CA THR A 41 -6.07 -4.83 2.22
C THR A 41 -6.33 -5.78 3.39
N GLY A 42 -5.28 -6.36 3.99
CA GLY A 42 -5.41 -7.20 5.17
C GLY A 42 -6.02 -6.43 6.34
N ILE A 43 -5.42 -5.28 6.68
CA ILE A 43 -5.84 -4.43 7.81
C ILE A 43 -7.32 -4.07 7.67
N ARG A 44 -7.75 -3.62 6.49
CA ARG A 44 -9.15 -3.30 6.17
C ARG A 44 -10.07 -4.52 6.27
N THR A 45 -9.63 -5.67 5.77
CA THR A 45 -10.44 -6.90 5.76
C THR A 45 -10.78 -7.36 7.18
N TYR A 46 -9.87 -7.18 8.14
CA TYR A 46 -10.05 -7.60 9.53
C TYR A 46 -10.32 -6.43 10.49
N SER A 47 -10.61 -5.24 9.96
CA SER A 47 -10.91 -4.03 10.73
C SER A 47 -9.85 -3.71 11.80
N LEU A 48 -8.58 -3.73 11.41
CA LEU A 48 -7.42 -3.51 12.29
C LEU A 48 -6.84 -2.09 12.19
N GLU A 49 -7.53 -1.16 11.54
CA GLU A 49 -7.10 0.23 11.27
C GLU A 49 -6.55 0.91 12.54
N ASN A 50 -7.33 0.85 13.63
CA ASN A 50 -6.95 1.43 14.92
C ASN A 50 -5.68 0.82 15.53
N ARG A 51 -5.37 -0.45 15.21
CA ARG A 51 -4.17 -1.12 15.73
C ARG A 51 -2.92 -0.75 14.94
N PHE A 52 -3.08 -0.40 13.67
CA PHE A 52 -2.00 -0.07 12.75
C PHE A 52 -1.83 1.43 12.49
N ASP A 53 -2.66 2.27 13.11
CA ASP A 53 -2.65 3.73 12.96
C ASP A 53 -2.66 4.13 11.48
N THR A 54 -3.69 3.65 10.78
CA THR A 54 -3.90 3.81 9.34
C THR A 54 -5.40 3.84 9.07
N ASP A 55 -5.83 4.55 8.02
CA ASP A 55 -7.20 4.47 7.51
C ASP A 55 -7.40 3.31 6.52
N ALA A 56 -6.33 2.57 6.21
CA ALA A 56 -6.28 1.48 5.25
C ALA A 56 -6.74 1.85 3.82
N VAL A 57 -6.55 3.11 3.43
CA VAL A 57 -6.78 3.60 2.06
C VAL A 57 -5.43 3.75 1.33
N LEU A 58 -5.21 2.89 0.33
CA LEU A 58 -3.95 2.82 -0.43
C LEU A 58 -3.49 4.17 -0.97
N TRP A 59 -4.39 4.95 -1.54
CA TRP A 59 -4.04 6.23 -2.17
C TRP A 59 -3.63 7.27 -1.14
N ASN A 60 -4.37 7.39 -0.02
CA ASN A 60 -4.01 8.29 1.08
C ASN A 60 -2.65 7.91 1.70
N GLU A 61 -2.39 6.61 1.88
CA GLU A 61 -1.11 6.13 2.40
C GLU A 61 0.06 6.44 1.46
N LEU A 62 -0.16 6.48 0.14
CA LEU A 62 0.84 6.93 -0.82
C LEU A 62 1.02 8.45 -0.79
N GLU A 63 -0.05 9.23 -0.58
CA GLU A 63 0.07 10.69 -0.36
C GLU A 63 0.95 11.00 0.86
N ASP A 64 0.73 10.28 1.96
CA ASP A 64 1.56 10.40 3.17
C ASP A 64 3.03 10.02 2.93
N CYS A 65 3.29 9.16 1.93
CA CYS A 65 4.64 8.81 1.49
C CYS A 65 5.27 9.81 0.51
N GLY A 66 4.57 10.90 0.17
CA GLY A 66 5.07 11.96 -0.71
C GLY A 66 4.80 11.73 -2.20
N TYR A 67 3.87 10.83 -2.55
CA TYR A 67 3.35 10.73 -3.91
C TYR A 67 2.18 11.69 -4.10
N GLU A 68 1.99 12.15 -5.34
CA GLU A 68 0.79 12.90 -5.72
C GLU A 68 -0.18 11.95 -6.42
N ILE A 69 -1.45 12.03 -6.04
CA ILE A 69 -2.51 11.18 -6.58
C ILE A 69 -3.42 12.02 -7.49
N GLY A 70 -3.40 11.71 -8.78
CA GLY A 70 -4.39 12.19 -9.73
C GLY A 70 -5.63 11.31 -9.70
N GLU A 71 -6.83 11.90 -9.64
CA GLU A 71 -8.10 11.17 -9.73
C GLU A 71 -8.82 11.51 -11.03
N GLY A 72 -9.33 10.47 -11.71
CA GLY A 72 -10.19 10.57 -12.87
C GLY A 72 -11.32 9.53 -12.81
N GLU A 73 -12.20 9.56 -13.81
CA GLU A 73 -13.29 8.61 -13.94
C GLU A 73 -13.30 8.01 -15.35
N ILE A 74 -13.56 6.71 -15.43
CA ILE A 74 -13.81 6.01 -16.69
C ILE A 74 -15.16 5.31 -16.66
N ASP A 75 -15.91 5.38 -17.76
CA ASP A 75 -17.14 4.61 -17.94
C ASP A 75 -16.80 3.28 -18.62
N ASP A 76 -16.91 2.17 -17.86
CA ASP A 76 -16.89 0.82 -18.41
C ASP A 76 -18.31 0.26 -18.45
N LYS A 77 -18.96 0.42 -19.61
CA LYS A 77 -20.26 -0.19 -19.95
C LYS A 77 -21.36 0.14 -18.93
N GLY A 78 -21.41 1.38 -18.47
CA GLY A 78 -22.38 1.88 -17.50
C GLY A 78 -21.95 1.71 -16.04
N LYS A 79 -20.74 1.19 -15.78
CA LYS A 79 -20.09 1.25 -14.48
C LYS A 79 -19.03 2.36 -14.51
N VAL A 80 -19.22 3.39 -13.70
CA VAL A 80 -18.19 4.40 -13.45
C VAL A 80 -17.15 3.78 -12.52
N LEU A 81 -15.91 3.72 -12.98
CA LEU A 81 -14.74 3.32 -12.21
C LEU A 81 -13.89 4.55 -11.95
N LYS A 82 -13.27 4.61 -10.77
CA LYS A 82 -12.29 5.65 -10.48
C LYS A 82 -10.92 5.23 -11.01
N LEU A 83 -10.28 6.10 -11.78
CA LEU A 83 -8.91 5.95 -12.24
C LEU A 83 -8.00 6.78 -11.34
N TYR A 84 -6.87 6.22 -10.97
CA TYR A 84 -5.86 6.90 -10.17
C TYR A 84 -4.50 6.84 -10.86
N ASP A 85 -3.85 7.99 -10.95
CA ASP A 85 -2.47 8.11 -11.40
C ASP A 85 -1.59 8.45 -10.19
N VAL A 86 -0.46 7.77 -10.05
CA VAL A 86 0.48 7.98 -8.95
C VAL A 86 1.73 8.64 -9.49
N TRP A 87 1.98 9.86 -9.03
CA TRP A 87 3.07 10.72 -9.48
C TRP A 87 4.07 10.94 -8.36
N VAL A 88 5.31 11.23 -8.73
CA VAL A 88 6.34 11.67 -7.79
C VAL A 88 7.26 12.67 -8.46
N ALA A 89 7.66 13.71 -7.74
CA ALA A 89 8.65 14.65 -8.24
C ALA A 89 9.96 13.90 -8.58
N THR A 90 10.57 14.23 -9.70
CA THR A 90 11.78 13.55 -10.21
C THR A 90 12.91 13.57 -9.17
N GLU A 91 13.06 14.69 -8.46
CA GLU A 91 14.01 14.87 -7.37
C GLU A 91 13.67 14.08 -6.10
N SER A 92 12.41 13.68 -5.91
CA SER A 92 11.90 12.99 -4.72
C SER A 92 11.64 11.51 -4.95
N LEU A 93 11.92 10.97 -6.14
CA LEU A 93 11.69 9.57 -6.48
C LEU A 93 12.28 8.58 -5.46
N ALA A 94 13.53 8.82 -5.05
CA ALA A 94 14.20 7.97 -4.07
C ALA A 94 13.60 8.14 -2.66
N ASP A 95 13.27 9.37 -2.28
CA ASP A 95 12.70 9.68 -0.97
C ASP A 95 11.30 9.07 -0.81
N GLY A 96 10.46 9.13 -1.85
CA GLY A 96 9.13 8.52 -1.84
C GLY A 96 9.19 7.00 -1.64
N LEU A 97 10.15 6.31 -2.28
CA LEU A 97 10.38 4.88 -2.03
C LEU A 97 10.86 4.60 -0.60
N LEU A 98 11.72 5.46 -0.05
CA LEU A 98 12.16 5.35 1.34
C LEU A 98 11.02 5.55 2.35
N GLN A 99 10.06 6.44 2.06
CA GLN A 99 8.87 6.61 2.90
C GLN A 99 7.99 5.36 2.89
N VAL A 100 7.73 4.78 1.71
CA VAL A 100 6.97 3.52 1.63
C VAL A 100 7.69 2.40 2.37
N GLN A 101 9.01 2.28 2.21
CA GLN A 101 9.80 1.31 2.96
C GLN A 101 9.68 1.52 4.48
N SER A 102 9.71 2.78 4.93
CA SER A 102 9.56 3.12 6.35
C SER A 102 8.17 2.76 6.88
N ARG A 103 7.12 2.98 6.08
CA ARG A 103 5.74 2.61 6.43
C ARG A 103 5.56 1.10 6.52
N LEU A 104 6.11 0.34 5.57
CA LEU A 104 6.12 -1.13 5.61
C LEU A 104 6.86 -1.65 6.85
N HIS A 105 7.98 -1.03 7.21
CA HIS A 105 8.72 -1.39 8.42
C HIS A 105 7.92 -1.08 9.68
N HIS A 106 7.21 0.04 9.72
CA HIS A 106 6.29 0.37 10.81
C HIS A 106 5.21 -0.71 10.96
N PHE A 107 4.49 -1.07 9.89
CA PHE A 107 3.49 -2.14 9.95
C PHE A 107 4.06 -3.46 10.44
N LYS A 108 5.26 -3.84 9.98
CA LYS A 108 5.92 -5.06 10.45
C LYS A 108 6.22 -5.01 11.95
N ASN A 109 6.71 -3.88 12.46
CA ASN A 109 7.02 -3.73 13.88
C ASN A 109 5.76 -3.74 14.74
N THR A 110 4.72 -3.01 14.32
CA THR A 110 3.41 -3.02 14.98
C THR A 110 2.82 -4.44 15.02
N ALA A 111 2.93 -5.20 13.93
CA ALA A 111 2.51 -6.60 13.91
C ALA A 111 3.27 -7.45 14.96
N LEU A 112 4.58 -7.28 15.09
CA LEU A 112 5.38 -8.00 16.09
C LEU A 112 5.06 -7.61 17.53
N GLU A 113 4.64 -6.37 17.78
CA GLU A 113 4.17 -5.93 19.09
C GLU A 113 2.83 -6.57 19.47
N ILE A 114 1.96 -6.84 18.49
CA ILE A 114 0.67 -7.49 18.71
C ILE A 114 0.81 -9.01 18.86
N ILE A 115 1.67 -9.64 18.06
CA ILE A 115 1.83 -11.09 18.04
C ILE A 115 2.58 -11.55 19.30
N PRO A 116 2.09 -12.57 20.04
CA PRO A 116 2.79 -13.13 21.19
C PRO A 116 4.21 -13.59 20.82
N GLN A 117 5.18 -13.36 21.71
CA GLN A 117 6.60 -13.70 21.47
C GLN A 117 6.82 -15.15 21.02
N GLY A 118 6.06 -16.10 21.58
CA GLY A 118 6.13 -17.51 21.18
C GLY A 118 5.80 -17.78 19.71
N LEU A 119 5.10 -16.86 19.03
CA LEU A 119 4.69 -16.95 17.63
C LEU A 119 5.48 -15.99 16.73
N HIS A 120 6.46 -15.23 17.25
CA HIS A 120 7.28 -14.31 16.45
C HIS A 120 8.00 -15.01 15.31
N HIS A 121 8.43 -16.27 15.51
CA HIS A 121 9.05 -17.06 14.46
C HIS A 121 8.14 -17.25 13.24
N ILE A 122 6.82 -17.38 13.45
CA ILE A 122 5.82 -17.49 12.37
C ILE A 122 5.72 -16.17 11.62
N ALA A 123 5.67 -15.04 12.33
CA ALA A 123 5.61 -13.71 11.72
C ALA A 123 6.91 -13.36 10.97
N GLN A 124 8.06 -13.82 11.46
CA GLN A 124 9.36 -13.60 10.85
C GLN A 124 9.60 -14.51 9.63
N SER A 125 9.05 -15.74 9.64
CA SER A 125 9.19 -16.70 8.54
C SER A 125 8.17 -16.52 7.41
N ASN A 126 7.06 -15.81 7.66
CA ASN A 126 6.07 -15.50 6.64
C ASN A 126 6.45 -14.19 5.93
N PRO A 127 6.80 -14.21 4.64
CA PRO A 127 7.13 -13.00 3.90
C PRO A 127 5.87 -12.21 3.51
N GLU A 128 4.69 -12.84 3.53
CA GLU A 128 3.46 -12.22 3.00
C GLU A 128 2.68 -11.43 4.07
N PRO A 129 2.50 -10.11 3.89
CA PRO A 129 1.71 -9.24 4.77
C PRO A 129 0.35 -9.78 5.18
N LYS A 130 -0.41 -10.35 4.23
CA LYS A 130 -1.76 -10.86 4.48
C LYS A 130 -1.79 -12.00 5.49
N ALA A 131 -0.83 -12.92 5.43
CA ALA A 131 -0.75 -14.04 6.36
C ALA A 131 -0.44 -13.57 7.80
N ILE A 132 0.40 -12.54 7.93
CA ILE A 132 0.70 -11.92 9.23
C ILE A 132 -0.55 -11.26 9.82
N ILE A 133 -1.29 -10.52 8.99
CA ILE A 133 -2.54 -9.88 9.41
C ILE A 133 -3.62 -10.91 9.77
N GLU A 134 -3.78 -11.97 8.99
CA GLU A 134 -4.73 -13.06 9.29
C GLU A 134 -4.39 -13.73 10.63
N LEU A 135 -3.10 -13.94 10.93
CA LEU A 135 -2.68 -14.45 12.24
C LEU A 135 -3.09 -13.49 13.36
N ILE A 136 -2.87 -12.18 13.20
CA ILE A 136 -3.28 -11.17 14.19
C ILE A 136 -4.79 -11.20 14.41
N ALA A 137 -5.58 -11.29 13.34
CA ALA A 137 -7.03 -11.37 13.43
C ALA A 137 -7.48 -12.61 14.23
N LYS A 138 -6.92 -13.79 13.93
CA LYS A 138 -7.22 -15.04 14.65
C LYS A 138 -6.86 -14.97 16.14
N LEU A 139 -5.83 -14.22 16.50
CA LEU A 139 -5.43 -14.01 17.90
C LEU A 139 -6.34 -13.02 18.64
N ALA A 140 -7.07 -12.17 17.92
CA ALA A 140 -7.97 -11.18 18.49
C ALA A 140 -9.40 -11.72 18.74
N GLU A 141 -9.77 -12.83 18.11
CA GLU A 141 -11.03 -13.53 18.38
C GLU A 141 -10.94 -14.27 19.73
N PRO A 142 -11.77 -13.93 20.73
CA PRO A 142 -11.90 -14.78 21.90
C PRO A 142 -12.60 -16.09 21.49
N GLU A 143 -12.04 -17.23 21.91
CA GLU A 143 -12.71 -18.55 21.82
C GLU A 143 -14.12 -18.53 22.42
#